data_AF-A0A811T8A1-F1
#
_entry.id   AF-A0A811T8A1-F1
#
_cell.length_a   1.000
_cell.length_b   1.000
_cell.length_c   1.000
_cell.angle_alpha   90.00
_cell.angle_beta   90.00
_cell.angle_gamma   90.00
#
_symmetry.space_group_name_H-M   'P 1'
#
loop_
_entity.id
_entity.type
_entity.pdbx_description
1 polymer ?
#
loop_
_entity_poly.entity_id
_entity_poly.type
_entity_poly.pdbx_seq_one_letter_code
_entity_poly.pdbx_strand_id
1 'polypeptide(L)'
;MNKHEKVESDIEKLKLLIPYWINHNNEHIQDNEKWISKVESLGLNNAAFELKEATQLLKEANKHIELVNNALETKKLQTTPEKSTGFKLKQIGAIRTPYTDNTPHQPVEDDKGDFRIAVNPEYTEGLNELSVFHYIYVIYYMHRVKRGLSMMVSPPRADKMVGVFASRSPVRPNCIGLSIVRVKKIVNNEIFTSGIDVFDGTPLIDIKPYIKELDSKPDANDGWIERTDSRQ
;
A
#
# COMPACT_ATOMS: atom_id res chain seq x y z
N MET A 1 -26.10 -45.97 -11.78
CA MET A 1 -25.87 -44.95 -10.73
C MET A 1 -26.68 -43.72 -11.06
N ASN A 2 -27.63 -43.35 -10.20
CA ASN A 2 -28.42 -42.12 -10.36
C ASN A 2 -27.50 -40.89 -10.20
N LYS A 3 -27.83 -39.78 -10.85
CA LYS A 3 -27.14 -38.48 -10.72
C LYS A 3 -26.93 -38.07 -9.25
N HIS A 4 -27.88 -38.39 -8.38
CA HIS A 4 -27.78 -38.11 -6.93
C HIS A 4 -26.70 -38.95 -6.23
N GLU A 5 -26.61 -40.24 -6.52
CA GLU A 5 -25.58 -41.15 -5.97
C GLU A 5 -24.17 -40.77 -6.44
N LYS A 6 -24.06 -40.24 -7.67
CA LYS A 6 -22.79 -39.74 -8.21
C LYS A 6 -22.31 -38.49 -7.49
N VAL A 7 -23.20 -37.54 -7.22
CA VAL A 7 -22.88 -36.31 -6.48
C VAL A 7 -22.42 -36.63 -5.06
N GLU A 8 -23.10 -37.56 -4.39
CA GLU A 8 -22.73 -37.98 -3.03
C GLU A 8 -21.37 -38.71 -3.01
N SER A 9 -21.11 -39.56 -4.00
CA SER A 9 -19.80 -40.20 -4.19
C SER A 9 -18.66 -39.20 -4.42
N ASP A 10 -18.90 -38.14 -5.19
CA ASP A 10 -17.87 -37.14 -5.48
C ASP A 10 -17.60 -36.21 -4.28
N ILE A 11 -18.62 -35.93 -3.45
CA ILE A 11 -18.45 -35.20 -2.17
C ILE A 11 -17.58 -36.00 -1.20
N GLU A 12 -17.80 -37.31 -1.06
CA GLU A 12 -16.99 -38.17 -0.19
C GLU A 12 -15.53 -38.25 -0.66
N LYS A 13 -15.28 -38.25 -1.98
CA LYS A 13 -13.90 -38.15 -2.50
C LYS A 13 -13.26 -36.81 -2.12
N LEU A 14 -13.99 -35.70 -2.24
CA LEU A 14 -13.46 -34.38 -1.87
C LEU A 14 -13.13 -34.31 -0.37
N LYS A 15 -13.94 -34.91 0.51
CA LYS A 15 -13.64 -34.98 1.95
C LYS A 15 -12.34 -35.72 2.27
N LEU A 16 -11.91 -36.64 1.42
CA LEU A 16 -10.62 -37.34 1.56
C LEU A 16 -9.47 -36.55 0.92
N LEU A 17 -9.69 -35.99 -0.27
CA LEU A 17 -8.65 -35.31 -1.05
C LEU A 17 -8.26 -33.95 -0.46
N ILE A 18 -9.22 -33.17 0.04
CA ILE A 18 -8.98 -31.82 0.52
C ILE A 18 -8.00 -31.79 1.71
N PRO A 19 -8.19 -32.59 2.78
CA PRO A 19 -7.19 -32.69 3.86
C PRO A 19 -5.81 -33.14 3.36
N TYR A 20 -5.78 -34.08 2.42
CA TYR A 20 -4.52 -34.55 1.82
C TYR A 20 -3.79 -33.43 1.08
N TRP A 21 -4.49 -32.64 0.26
CA TRP A 21 -3.90 -31.49 -0.45
C TRP A 21 -3.37 -30.44 0.52
N ILE A 22 -4.10 -30.13 1.59
CA ILE A 22 -3.65 -29.18 2.62
C ILE A 22 -2.34 -29.65 3.24
N ASN A 23 -2.28 -30.92 3.68
CA ASN A 23 -1.08 -31.47 4.29
C ASN A 23 0.10 -31.48 3.32
N HIS A 24 -0.11 -31.94 2.09
CA HIS A 24 0.95 -32.00 1.08
C HIS A 24 1.50 -30.60 0.73
N ASN A 25 0.63 -29.60 0.60
CA ASN A 25 1.07 -28.23 0.39
C ASN A 25 1.84 -27.67 1.60
N ASN A 26 1.46 -28.05 2.83
CA ASN A 26 2.21 -27.65 4.03
C ASN A 26 3.62 -28.25 4.07
N GLU A 27 3.81 -29.47 3.57
CA GLU A 27 5.15 -30.08 3.40
C GLU A 27 5.99 -29.25 2.43
N HIS A 28 5.45 -28.89 1.26
CA HIS A 28 6.12 -28.01 0.29
C HIS A 28 6.45 -26.63 0.87
N ILE A 29 5.53 -26.03 1.65
CA ILE A 29 5.77 -24.76 2.32
C ILE A 29 6.97 -24.86 3.27
N GLN A 30 7.00 -25.88 4.12
CA GLN A 30 8.10 -26.10 5.08
C GLN A 30 9.44 -26.33 4.37
N ASP A 31 9.42 -27.08 3.28
CA ASP A 31 10.64 -27.35 2.51
C ASP A 31 11.14 -26.10 1.78
N ASN A 32 10.24 -25.30 1.19
CA ASN A 32 10.60 -24.03 0.61
C ASN A 32 11.20 -23.07 1.65
N GLU A 33 10.62 -22.97 2.86
CA GLU A 33 11.15 -22.13 3.94
C GLU A 33 12.59 -22.50 4.34
N LYS A 34 12.91 -23.81 4.37
CA LYS A 34 14.29 -24.28 4.59
C LYS A 34 15.21 -23.86 3.44
N TRP A 35 14.75 -24.01 2.20
CA TRP A 35 15.54 -23.68 1.02
C TRP A 35 15.76 -22.18 0.83
N ILE A 36 14.80 -21.33 1.21
CA ILE A 36 14.94 -19.88 1.16
C ILE A 36 16.20 -19.43 1.90
N SER A 37 16.37 -19.85 3.16
CA SER A 37 17.56 -19.51 3.97
C SER A 37 18.87 -19.97 3.31
N LYS A 38 18.83 -21.12 2.63
CA LYS A 38 19.99 -21.70 1.94
C LYS A 38 20.30 -20.97 0.63
N VAL A 39 19.30 -20.55 -0.12
CA VAL A 39 19.48 -19.78 -1.36
C VAL A 39 20.02 -18.38 -1.04
N GLU A 40 19.56 -17.77 0.05
CA GLU A 40 20.10 -16.50 0.56
C GLU A 40 21.57 -16.62 0.97
N SER A 41 21.95 -17.68 1.68
CA SER A 41 23.36 -17.87 2.09
C SER A 41 24.32 -18.13 0.93
N LEU A 42 23.78 -18.56 -0.22
CA LEU A 42 24.53 -18.69 -1.49
C LEU A 42 24.64 -17.36 -2.26
N GLY A 43 24.06 -16.26 -1.75
CA GLY A 43 24.07 -14.95 -2.40
C GLY A 43 23.10 -14.82 -3.57
N LEU A 44 22.21 -15.79 -3.78
CA LEU A 44 21.25 -15.82 -4.89
C LEU A 44 19.96 -15.07 -4.54
N ASN A 45 20.09 -13.78 -4.21
CA ASN A 45 19.00 -12.98 -3.63
C ASN A 45 17.72 -12.94 -4.48
N ASN A 46 17.85 -12.82 -5.81
CA ASN A 46 16.68 -12.80 -6.71
C ASN A 46 15.94 -14.15 -6.70
N ALA A 47 16.67 -15.27 -6.73
CA ALA A 47 16.06 -16.59 -6.65
C ALA A 47 15.37 -16.82 -5.29
N ALA A 48 15.98 -16.32 -4.21
CA ALA A 48 15.39 -16.39 -2.88
C ALA A 48 14.10 -15.55 -2.78
N PHE A 49 14.07 -14.38 -3.42
CA PHE A 49 12.88 -13.54 -3.52
C PHE A 49 11.74 -14.27 -4.25
N GLU A 50 12.01 -14.85 -5.42
CA GLU A 50 11.00 -15.60 -6.17
C GLU A 50 10.48 -16.83 -5.39
N LEU A 51 11.36 -17.54 -4.69
CA LEU A 51 10.96 -18.68 -3.85
C LEU A 51 10.10 -18.25 -2.66
N LYS A 52 10.39 -17.09 -2.05
CA LYS A 52 9.53 -16.49 -1.01
C LYS A 52 8.14 -16.16 -1.55
N GLU A 53 8.06 -15.56 -2.72
CA GLU A 53 6.78 -15.23 -3.36
C GLU A 53 5.97 -16.50 -3.68
N ALA A 54 6.61 -17.53 -4.25
CA ALA A 54 5.96 -18.82 -4.51
C ALA A 54 5.43 -19.49 -3.22
N THR A 55 6.21 -19.43 -2.14
CA THR A 55 5.83 -19.97 -0.83
C THR A 55 4.63 -19.24 -0.24
N GLN A 56 4.60 -17.91 -0.39
CA GLN A 56 3.47 -17.09 0.06
C GLN A 56 2.19 -17.42 -0.71
N LEU A 57 2.27 -17.58 -2.03
CA LEU A 57 1.13 -17.98 -2.86
C LEU A 57 0.59 -19.36 -2.45
N LEU A 58 1.47 -20.30 -2.11
CA LEU A 58 1.07 -21.63 -1.67
C LEU A 58 0.34 -21.60 -0.31
N LYS A 59 0.80 -20.74 0.63
CA LYS A 59 0.09 -20.49 1.90
C LYS A 59 -1.32 -19.92 1.66
N GLU A 60 -1.45 -18.97 0.75
CA GLU A 60 -2.74 -18.37 0.40
C GLU A 60 -3.68 -19.37 -0.28
N ALA A 61 -3.14 -20.22 -1.16
CA ALA A 61 -3.89 -21.32 -1.74
C ALA A 61 -4.40 -22.28 -0.65
N ASN A 62 -3.54 -22.67 0.30
CA ASN A 62 -3.94 -23.55 1.40
C ASN A 62 -5.05 -22.97 2.28
N LYS A 63 -4.99 -21.67 2.59
CA LYS A 63 -6.09 -20.99 3.30
C LYS A 63 -7.42 -21.13 2.57
N HIS A 64 -7.44 -21.10 1.24
CA HIS A 64 -8.67 -21.32 0.48
C HIS A 64 -9.12 -22.78 0.45
N ILE A 65 -8.18 -23.72 0.39
CA ILE A 65 -8.50 -25.15 0.44
C ILE A 65 -9.07 -25.52 1.83
N GLU A 66 -8.55 -24.94 2.91
CA GLU A 66 -9.11 -25.08 4.28
C GLU A 66 -10.56 -24.58 4.37
N LEU A 67 -10.89 -23.46 3.70
CA LEU A 67 -12.28 -22.99 3.63
C LEU A 67 -13.19 -23.98 2.91
N VAL A 68 -12.69 -24.65 1.87
CA VAL A 68 -13.41 -25.74 1.19
C VAL A 68 -13.62 -26.91 2.17
N ASN A 69 -12.60 -27.29 2.94
CA ASN A 69 -12.72 -28.35 3.95
C ASN A 69 -13.83 -28.06 4.95
N ASN A 70 -13.83 -26.84 5.51
CA ASN A 70 -14.83 -26.40 6.48
C ASN A 70 -16.25 -26.37 5.89
N ALA A 71 -16.40 -25.97 4.61
CA ALA A 71 -17.69 -25.97 3.93
C ALA A 71 -18.22 -27.40 3.68
N LEU A 72 -17.34 -28.35 3.37
CA LEU A 72 -17.69 -29.77 3.18
C LEU A 72 -18.13 -30.44 4.49
N GLU A 73 -17.54 -30.06 5.63
CA GLU A 73 -17.91 -30.57 6.95
C GLU A 73 -19.24 -30.00 7.46
N THR A 74 -19.50 -28.71 7.24
CA THR A 74 -20.65 -28.01 7.84
C THR A 74 -21.92 -27.98 6.99
N LYS A 75 -21.87 -28.43 5.72
CA LYS A 75 -22.95 -28.32 4.72
C LYS A 75 -23.53 -26.90 4.54
N LYS A 76 -22.88 -25.88 5.09
CA LYS A 76 -23.24 -24.48 4.96
C LYS A 76 -22.08 -23.79 4.25
N LEU A 77 -22.35 -23.25 3.06
CA LEU A 77 -21.56 -22.13 2.58
C LEU A 77 -21.84 -20.98 3.53
N GLN A 78 -20.96 -20.75 4.51
CA GLN A 78 -20.91 -19.46 5.16
C GLN A 78 -20.72 -18.44 4.04
N THR A 79 -21.67 -17.53 3.89
CA THR A 79 -21.55 -16.37 3.01
C THR A 79 -20.25 -15.69 3.39
N THR A 80 -19.26 -15.81 2.51
CA THR A 80 -17.96 -15.20 2.71
C THR A 80 -18.22 -13.70 2.75
N PRO A 81 -17.78 -12.95 3.78
CA PRO A 81 -17.68 -11.51 3.63
C PRO A 81 -16.87 -11.29 2.35
N GLU A 82 -17.38 -10.45 1.44
CA GLU A 82 -16.73 -10.16 0.16
C GLU A 82 -15.21 -10.10 0.36
N LYS A 83 -14.48 -11.00 -0.32
CA LYS A 83 -13.03 -11.08 -0.20
C LYS A 83 -12.48 -9.67 -0.38
N SER A 84 -11.87 -9.11 0.67
CA SER A 84 -11.06 -7.91 0.49
C SER A 84 -9.92 -8.32 -0.44
N THR A 85 -9.96 -7.88 -1.69
CA THR A 85 -8.88 -8.14 -2.64
C THR A 85 -7.67 -7.35 -2.17
N GLY A 86 -6.68 -8.05 -1.60
CA GLY A 86 -5.38 -7.45 -1.33
C GLY A 86 -4.74 -7.02 -2.64
N PHE A 87 -4.16 -5.83 -2.67
CA PHE A 87 -3.42 -5.33 -3.83
C PHE A 87 -2.01 -4.91 -3.40
N LYS A 88 -1.01 -5.24 -4.23
CA LYS A 88 0.38 -4.80 -4.04
C LYS A 88 0.59 -3.50 -4.81
N LEU A 89 1.09 -2.46 -4.14
CA LEU A 89 1.49 -1.21 -4.80
C LEU A 89 2.93 -1.34 -5.31
N LYS A 90 3.19 -0.77 -6.49
CA LYS A 90 4.53 -0.67 -7.06
C LYS A 90 5.14 0.68 -6.70
N GLN A 91 6.38 0.67 -6.24
CA GLN A 91 7.17 1.88 -6.11
C GLN A 91 7.66 2.30 -7.49
N ILE A 92 7.31 3.50 -7.93
CA ILE A 92 7.65 4.03 -9.25
C ILE A 92 8.83 5.02 -9.22
N GLY A 93 9.40 5.26 -8.04
CA GLY A 93 10.46 6.24 -7.83
C GLY A 93 10.74 6.51 -6.36
N ALA A 94 11.51 7.56 -6.10
CA ALA A 94 11.79 8.05 -4.75
C ALA A 94 11.71 9.58 -4.69
N ILE A 95 11.22 10.09 -3.57
CA ILE A 95 11.20 11.53 -3.29
C ILE A 95 12.51 11.89 -2.57
N ARG A 96 13.19 12.90 -3.08
CA ARG A 96 14.43 13.46 -2.52
C ARG A 96 14.15 14.79 -1.87
N THR A 97 14.51 14.90 -0.60
CA THR A 97 14.31 16.11 0.20
C THR A 97 15.53 16.35 1.07
N PRO A 98 15.72 17.56 1.62
CA PRO A 98 16.71 17.83 2.64
C PRO A 98 16.37 17.21 4.01
N TYR A 99 15.19 16.60 4.15
CA TYR A 99 14.65 16.15 5.43
C TYR A 99 15.13 14.73 5.76
N THR A 100 16.22 14.61 6.51
CA THR A 100 16.76 13.31 6.95
C THR A 100 16.10 12.82 8.24
N ASP A 101 16.05 13.69 9.25
CA ASP A 101 15.68 13.35 10.63
C ASP A 101 14.44 14.08 11.13
N ASN A 102 14.13 15.23 10.52
CA ASN A 102 12.94 16.01 10.83
C ASN A 102 12.26 16.51 9.55
N THR A 103 10.94 16.51 9.54
CA THR A 103 10.11 17.03 8.44
C THR A 103 9.10 18.01 9.01
N PRO A 104 8.64 19.02 8.25
CA PRO A 104 7.48 19.78 8.65
C PRO A 104 6.23 18.88 8.70
N HIS A 105 5.21 19.32 9.43
CA HIS A 105 3.95 18.58 9.51
C HIS A 105 3.09 18.68 8.24
N GLN A 106 3.30 19.71 7.42
CA GLN A 106 2.63 19.99 6.14
C GLN A 106 3.65 20.66 5.19
N PRO A 107 3.46 20.63 3.86
CA PRO A 107 4.41 21.23 2.91
C PRO A 107 4.62 22.73 3.13
N VAL A 108 5.85 23.20 2.92
CA VAL A 108 6.21 24.63 2.92
C VAL A 108 6.62 25.01 1.50
N GLU A 109 5.80 25.82 0.81
CA GLU A 109 5.97 26.06 -0.63
C GLU A 109 7.34 26.69 -0.98
N ASP A 110 7.73 27.73 -0.23
CA ASP A 110 8.96 28.51 -0.44
C ASP A 110 10.18 27.98 0.34
N ASP A 111 10.18 26.69 0.70
CA ASP A 111 11.36 26.10 1.31
C ASP A 111 12.56 26.15 0.33
N LYS A 112 13.71 26.62 0.84
CA LYS A 112 14.93 26.84 0.06
C LYS A 112 15.72 25.56 -0.21
N GLY A 113 15.27 24.42 0.30
CA GLY A 113 15.85 23.11 0.04
C GLY A 113 15.81 22.66 -1.41
N ASP A 114 16.63 21.65 -1.72
CA ASP A 114 16.54 20.91 -2.98
C ASP A 114 15.49 19.80 -2.84
N PHE A 115 14.36 19.99 -3.53
CA PHE A 115 13.24 19.05 -3.54
C PHE A 115 13.05 18.53 -4.95
N ARG A 116 13.15 17.21 -5.11
CA ARG A 116 12.95 16.56 -6.40
C ARG A 116 12.31 15.19 -6.25
N ILE A 117 11.58 14.80 -7.28
CA ILE A 117 10.98 13.49 -7.41
C ILE A 117 11.76 12.76 -8.50
N ALA A 118 12.45 11.68 -8.13
CA ALA A 118 13.18 10.84 -9.06
C ALA A 118 12.30 9.64 -9.44
N VAL A 119 11.81 9.63 -10.67
CA VAL A 119 11.02 8.52 -11.24
C VAL A 119 11.98 7.43 -11.72
N ASN A 120 11.64 6.16 -11.55
CA ASN A 120 12.50 5.09 -12.05
C ASN A 120 12.62 5.17 -13.59
N PRO A 121 13.78 4.80 -14.17
CA PRO A 121 14.03 4.93 -15.60
C PRO A 121 12.93 4.32 -16.49
N GLU A 122 12.40 3.15 -16.12
CA GLU A 122 11.34 2.44 -16.86
C GLU A 122 10.00 3.18 -16.94
N TYR A 123 9.77 4.20 -16.10
CA TYR A 123 8.55 5.01 -16.08
C TYR A 123 8.75 6.42 -16.62
N THR A 124 9.95 6.76 -17.12
CA THR A 124 10.30 8.12 -17.56
C THR A 124 9.39 8.64 -18.67
N GLU A 125 8.96 7.79 -19.61
CA GLU A 125 8.06 8.19 -20.70
C GLU A 125 6.71 8.73 -20.17
N GLY A 126 6.27 8.29 -18.99
CA GLY A 126 5.06 8.78 -18.33
C GLY A 126 5.13 10.24 -17.88
N LEU A 127 6.31 10.87 -17.93
CA LEU A 127 6.49 12.30 -17.63
C LEU A 127 6.20 13.21 -18.83
N ASN A 128 5.95 12.65 -20.01
CA ASN A 128 5.64 13.43 -21.20
C ASN A 128 4.47 14.41 -20.94
N GLU A 129 4.61 15.65 -21.41
CA GLU A 129 3.68 16.76 -21.17
C GLU A 129 3.45 17.17 -19.70
N LEU A 130 4.04 16.51 -18.69
CA LEU A 130 3.79 16.87 -17.28
C LEU A 130 4.25 18.30 -16.95
N SER A 131 5.27 18.80 -17.63
CA SER A 131 5.83 20.14 -17.42
C SER A 131 4.88 21.30 -17.75
N VAL A 132 3.78 21.05 -18.49
CA VAL A 132 2.77 22.08 -18.80
C VAL A 132 1.86 22.39 -17.59
N PHE A 133 1.84 21.50 -16.58
CA PHE A 133 1.07 21.70 -15.35
C PHE A 133 1.91 22.41 -14.30
N HIS A 134 1.35 23.45 -13.69
CA HIS A 134 2.01 24.14 -12.57
C HIS A 134 2.05 23.30 -11.29
N TYR A 135 1.04 22.46 -11.06
CA TYR A 135 0.91 21.68 -9.83
C TYR A 135 0.61 20.23 -10.16
N ILE A 136 1.11 19.33 -9.32
CA ILE A 136 0.87 17.90 -9.39
C ILE A 136 0.49 17.35 -8.01
N TYR A 137 -0.34 16.32 -8.00
CA TYR A 137 -0.44 15.40 -6.89
C TYR A 137 0.76 14.46 -6.87
N VAL A 138 1.32 14.28 -5.68
CA VAL A 138 2.37 13.31 -5.39
C VAL A 138 1.81 12.34 -4.38
N ILE A 139 1.69 11.07 -4.76
CA ILE A 139 1.17 10.00 -3.90
C ILE A 139 2.35 9.12 -3.50
N TYR A 140 2.53 8.88 -2.21
CA TYR A 140 3.73 8.23 -1.68
C TYR A 140 3.44 7.34 -0.48
N TYR A 141 4.34 6.40 -0.21
CA TYR A 141 4.22 5.49 0.93
C TYR A 141 5.04 5.99 2.11
N MET A 142 4.39 6.23 3.26
CA MET A 142 5.02 6.64 4.51
C MET A 142 5.69 5.44 5.21
N HIS A 143 6.74 4.93 4.57
CA HIS A 143 7.48 3.72 4.94
C HIS A 143 8.14 3.76 6.33
N ARG A 144 8.31 4.94 6.94
CA ARG A 144 8.91 5.11 8.28
C ARG A 144 7.91 5.08 9.43
N VAL A 145 6.62 4.86 9.18
CA VAL A 145 5.62 4.75 10.25
C VAL A 145 5.85 3.46 11.05
N LYS A 146 6.38 3.61 12.27
CA LYS A 146 6.63 2.49 13.21
C LYS A 146 5.52 2.30 14.25
N ARG A 147 4.66 3.29 14.44
CA ARG A 147 3.58 3.25 15.44
C ARG A 147 2.49 2.29 14.98
N GLY A 148 1.96 1.50 15.91
CA GLY A 148 0.82 0.63 15.64
C GLY A 148 -0.43 1.42 15.24
N LEU A 149 -1.29 0.79 14.41
CA LEU A 149 -2.52 1.40 13.94
C LEU A 149 -3.42 1.82 15.12
N SER A 150 -3.87 3.07 15.11
CA SER A 150 -4.94 3.56 15.97
C SER A 150 -5.99 4.26 15.11
N MET A 151 -7.26 3.92 15.32
CA MET A 151 -8.38 4.56 14.62
C MET A 151 -8.72 5.94 15.17
N MET A 152 -8.18 6.30 16.34
CA MET A 152 -8.29 7.61 16.98
C MET A 152 -6.90 8.23 17.15
N VAL A 153 -6.75 9.50 16.82
CA VAL A 153 -5.47 10.23 16.88
C VAL A 153 -5.66 11.59 17.54
N SER A 154 -4.57 12.16 18.08
CA SER A 154 -4.50 13.56 18.52
C SER A 154 -3.58 14.33 17.57
N PRO A 155 -4.14 14.98 16.53
CA PRO A 155 -3.37 15.84 15.63
C PRO A 155 -2.80 17.04 16.40
N PRO A 156 -1.65 17.61 15.98
CA PRO A 156 -1.01 18.72 16.68
C PRO A 156 -1.89 19.96 16.90
N ARG A 157 -2.86 20.20 16.00
CA ARG A 157 -3.80 21.34 16.07
C ARG A 157 -5.12 21.02 16.78
N ALA A 158 -5.34 19.78 17.23
CA ALA A 158 -6.59 19.37 17.83
C ALA A 158 -6.51 19.44 19.36
N ASP A 159 -7.53 20.03 19.99
CA ASP A 159 -7.75 19.98 21.45
C ASP A 159 -8.40 18.66 21.93
N LYS A 160 -8.65 17.73 20.98
CA LYS A 160 -9.37 16.48 21.21
C LYS A 160 -8.85 15.37 20.31
N MET A 161 -9.21 14.13 20.66
CA MET A 161 -9.03 13.00 19.77
C MET A 161 -10.03 13.07 18.61
N VAL A 162 -9.57 12.76 17.40
CA VAL A 162 -10.42 12.63 16.20
C VAL A 162 -10.17 11.29 15.53
N GLY A 163 -11.14 10.82 14.75
CA GLY A 163 -10.94 9.63 13.93
C GLY A 163 -9.80 9.85 12.92
N VAL A 164 -9.03 8.81 12.63
CA VAL A 164 -7.87 8.88 11.71
C VAL A 164 -8.26 9.43 10.33
N PHE A 165 -9.47 9.13 9.85
CA PHE A 165 -9.99 9.62 8.57
C PHE A 165 -10.48 11.08 8.60
N ALA A 166 -10.68 11.64 9.78
CA ALA A 166 -10.91 13.08 9.98
C ALA A 166 -9.60 13.84 10.24
N SER A 167 -8.45 13.24 9.92
CA SER A 167 -7.12 13.80 10.14
C SER A 167 -6.19 13.53 8.97
N ARG A 168 -5.00 14.14 9.01
CA ARG A 168 -3.87 13.82 8.11
C ARG A 168 -2.73 13.07 8.83
N SER A 169 -3.05 12.33 9.90
CA SER A 169 -2.06 11.52 10.62
C SER A 169 -1.39 10.51 9.67
N PRO A 170 -0.07 10.26 9.79
CA PRO A 170 0.59 9.23 8.99
C PRO A 170 0.24 7.80 9.44
N VAL A 171 -0.23 7.62 10.68
CA VAL A 171 -0.61 6.31 11.24
C VAL A 171 -2.02 5.97 10.79
N ARG A 172 -2.16 5.24 9.67
CA ARG A 172 -3.46 4.90 9.03
C ARG A 172 -3.44 3.45 8.50
N PRO A 173 -4.60 2.85 8.20
CA PRO A 173 -4.66 1.48 7.66
C PRO A 173 -3.79 1.28 6.42
N ASN A 174 -3.81 2.26 5.51
CA ASN A 174 -2.88 2.39 4.40
C ASN A 174 -2.07 3.66 4.61
N CYS A 175 -0.77 3.53 4.85
CA CYS A 175 0.15 4.63 5.09
C CYS A 175 0.49 5.41 3.80
N ILE A 176 -0.54 5.81 3.05
CA ILE A 176 -0.44 6.58 1.82
C ILE A 176 -0.54 8.07 2.17
N GLY A 177 0.49 8.81 1.79
CA GLY A 177 0.52 10.27 1.84
C GLY A 177 0.18 10.88 0.48
N LEU A 178 -0.20 12.15 0.54
CA LEU A 178 -0.63 12.93 -0.60
C LEU A 178 -0.16 14.38 -0.38
N SER A 179 0.61 14.90 -1.32
CA SER A 179 1.00 16.32 -1.34
C SER A 179 0.67 16.92 -2.70
N ILE A 180 0.32 18.20 -2.70
CA ILE A 180 0.26 19.01 -3.92
C ILE A 180 1.53 19.84 -3.93
N VAL A 181 2.30 19.75 -5.01
CA VAL A 181 3.56 20.49 -5.16
C VAL A 181 3.60 21.21 -6.49
N ARG A 182 4.30 22.34 -6.52
CA ARG A 182 4.55 23.09 -7.74
C ARG A 182 5.65 22.42 -8.55
N VAL A 183 5.45 22.21 -9.84
CA VAL A 183 6.51 21.78 -10.77
C VAL A 183 7.34 23.01 -11.14
N LYS A 184 8.64 22.96 -10.87
CA LYS A 184 9.59 24.03 -11.23
C LYS A 184 10.23 23.76 -12.59
N LYS A 185 10.67 22.52 -12.81
CA LYS A 185 11.22 22.01 -14.08
C LYS A 185 11.30 20.49 -14.05
N ILE A 186 11.44 19.88 -15.22
CA ILE A 186 11.72 18.44 -15.37
C ILE A 186 13.03 18.29 -16.15
N VAL A 187 13.93 17.45 -15.67
CA VAL A 187 15.20 17.12 -16.33
C VAL A 187 15.35 15.61 -16.30
N ASN A 188 15.34 14.97 -17.48
CA ASN A 188 15.32 13.51 -17.60
C ASN A 188 14.14 12.90 -16.81
N ASN A 189 14.43 12.04 -15.84
CA ASN A 189 13.49 11.38 -14.95
C ASN A 189 13.32 12.09 -13.59
N GLU A 190 13.86 13.31 -13.43
CA GLU A 190 13.75 14.08 -12.20
C GLU A 190 12.83 15.30 -12.36
N ILE A 191 11.84 15.41 -11.49
CA ILE A 191 10.94 16.56 -11.39
C ILE A 191 11.42 17.41 -10.21
N PHE A 192 11.83 18.65 -10.47
CA PHE A 192 12.17 19.61 -9.43
C PHE A 192 10.89 20.32 -8.96
N THR A 193 10.68 20.41 -7.65
CA THR A 193 9.40 20.87 -7.09
C THR A 193 9.54 21.99 -6.05
N SER A 194 8.41 22.59 -5.64
CA SER A 194 8.31 23.27 -4.34
C SER A 194 8.58 22.30 -3.18
N GLY A 195 8.63 22.82 -1.95
CA GLY A 195 8.80 21.98 -0.76
C GLY A 195 7.71 20.91 -0.63
N ILE A 196 8.11 19.74 -0.11
CA ILE A 196 7.25 18.58 0.16
C ILE A 196 7.61 17.98 1.51
N ASP A 197 6.61 17.61 2.31
CA ASP A 197 6.69 17.25 3.72
C ASP A 197 7.03 15.78 4.00
N VAL A 198 8.05 15.25 3.31
CA VAL A 198 8.45 13.84 3.43
C VAL A 198 9.95 13.68 3.67
N PHE A 199 10.32 12.57 4.33
CA PHE A 199 11.73 12.22 4.51
C PHE A 199 12.41 11.90 3.18
N ASP A 200 13.72 12.12 3.11
CA ASP A 200 14.53 11.68 1.97
C ASP A 200 14.40 10.16 1.75
N GLY A 201 14.27 9.78 0.48
CA GLY A 201 14.11 8.39 0.05
C GLY A 201 12.68 7.86 0.22
N THR A 202 11.68 8.71 0.51
CA THR A 202 10.28 8.27 0.60
C THR A 202 9.81 7.65 -0.71
N PRO A 203 9.27 6.40 -0.71
CA PRO A 203 8.80 5.72 -1.91
C PRO A 203 7.67 6.46 -2.60
N LEU A 204 7.84 6.73 -3.90
CA LEU A 204 6.81 7.28 -4.77
C LEU A 204 5.88 6.16 -5.26
N ILE A 205 4.57 6.38 -5.18
CA ILE A 205 3.55 5.45 -5.68
C ILE A 205 2.97 5.96 -7.00
N ASP A 206 2.63 7.25 -7.11
CA ASP A 206 1.91 7.80 -8.26
C ASP A 206 2.08 9.31 -8.38
N ILE A 207 1.89 9.84 -9.59
CA ILE A 207 1.89 11.27 -9.91
C ILE A 207 0.67 11.57 -10.77
N LYS A 208 -0.07 12.64 -10.45
CA LYS A 208 -1.20 13.10 -11.28
C LYS A 208 -1.15 14.62 -11.47
N PRO A 209 -1.60 15.15 -12.61
CA PRO A 209 -1.75 16.60 -12.76
C PRO A 209 -2.80 17.12 -11.76
N TYR A 210 -2.56 18.27 -11.17
CA TYR A 210 -3.58 19.03 -10.45
C TYR A 210 -4.30 19.94 -11.44
N ILE A 211 -5.58 19.69 -11.66
CA ILE A 211 -6.42 20.37 -12.65
C ILE A 211 -7.35 21.31 -11.91
N LYS A 212 -7.10 22.62 -12.05
CA LYS A 212 -7.83 23.70 -11.35
C LYS A 212 -9.35 23.52 -11.38
N GLU A 213 -9.92 23.20 -12.54
CA GLU A 213 -11.38 23.07 -12.71
C GLU A 213 -11.96 21.82 -12.03
N LEU A 214 -11.18 20.75 -11.90
CA LEU A 214 -11.64 19.49 -11.32
C LEU A 214 -11.40 19.43 -9.81
N ASP A 215 -10.23 19.91 -9.38
CA ASP A 215 -9.67 19.66 -8.06
C ASP A 215 -9.89 20.81 -7.05
N SER A 216 -10.06 22.04 -7.53
CA SER A 216 -10.31 23.19 -6.65
C SER A 216 -11.76 23.19 -6.16
N LYS A 217 -11.97 23.12 -4.84
CA LYS A 217 -13.28 23.20 -4.18
C LYS A 217 -13.39 24.51 -3.38
N PRO A 218 -13.97 25.58 -3.96
CA PRO A 218 -14.00 26.89 -3.32
C PRO A 218 -14.89 26.97 -2.08
N ASP A 219 -15.76 25.98 -1.86
CA ASP A 219 -16.66 25.86 -0.71
C ASP A 219 -16.12 24.95 0.41
N ALA A 220 -14.88 24.48 0.30
CA ALA A 220 -14.24 23.69 1.35
C ALA A 220 -14.14 24.47 2.67
N ASN A 221 -14.34 23.78 3.80
CA ASN A 221 -14.14 24.31 5.15
C ASN A 221 -13.03 23.54 5.90
N ASP A 222 -12.58 24.09 7.03
CA ASP A 222 -11.50 23.53 7.84
C ASP A 222 -12.01 22.59 8.97
N GLY A 223 -13.33 22.38 9.04
CA GLY A 223 -13.96 21.40 9.92
C GLY A 223 -13.70 21.65 11.40
N TRP A 224 -13.09 20.68 12.10
CA TRP A 224 -12.77 20.85 13.53
C TRP A 224 -11.58 21.78 13.78
N ILE A 225 -10.79 22.13 12.75
CA ILE A 225 -9.63 23.01 12.86
C ILE A 225 -10.08 24.47 13.12
N GLU A 226 -11.18 24.92 12.49
CA GLU A 226 -11.76 26.26 12.70
C GLU A 226 -12.13 26.51 14.17
N ARG A 227 -12.68 25.46 14.82
CA ARG A 227 -13.14 25.54 16.20
C ARG A 227 -12.01 25.72 17.20
N THR A 228 -10.81 25.25 16.86
CA THR A 228 -9.61 25.41 17.70
C THR A 228 -8.99 26.80 17.60
N ASP A 229 -9.02 27.45 16.43
CA ASP A 229 -8.47 28.81 16.29
C ASP A 229 -9.39 29.88 16.89
N SER A 230 -10.70 29.63 16.95
CA SER A 230 -11.69 30.53 17.59
C SER A 230 -11.62 30.59 19.13
N ARG A 231 -10.68 29.89 19.78
CA ARG A 231 -10.47 29.89 21.23
C ARG A 231 -9.16 30.55 21.68
N GLN A 232 -8.49 31.32 20.80
CA GLN A 232 -7.37 32.19 21.16
C GLN A 232 -7.82 33.62 21.45
#